data_AF-A0A4Y7RUE7-F1
#
_entry.id   AF-A0A4Y7RUE7-F1
#
_cell.length_a   1.000
_cell.length_b   1.000
_cell.length_c   1.000
_cell.angle_alpha   90.00
_cell.angle_beta   90.00
_cell.angle_gamma   90.00
#
_symmetry.space_group_name_H-M   'P 1'
#
loop_
_entity.id
_entity.type
_entity.pdbx_description
1 polymer ?
#
loop_
_entity_poly.entity_id
_entity_poly.type
_entity_poly.pdbx_seq_one_letter_code
_entity_poly.pdbx_strand_id
1 'polypeptide(L)'
;MPDVALPEAEQATIGKYGMLRHTYLKTHRRGLYAKLLLSGELYTHLAKVDLLTREMIQDIINQTIRKRNLPDKASRQMEWVGAMNELNHEAEESALYQIVYK
;
A
#
# COMPACT_ATOMS: atom_id res chain seq x y z
N MET A 1 28.77 -19.53 -6.04
CA MET A 1 27.36 -19.25 -5.70
C MET A 1 26.87 -18.26 -6.74
N PRO A 2 25.73 -18.47 -7.42
CA PRO A 2 25.27 -17.51 -8.41
C PRO A 2 24.69 -16.30 -7.67
N ASP A 3 25.23 -15.14 -7.98
CA ASP A 3 24.77 -13.85 -7.52
C ASP A 3 23.53 -13.50 -8.36
N VAL A 4 22.34 -13.83 -7.85
CA VAL A 4 21.07 -13.52 -8.52
C VAL A 4 20.74 -12.06 -8.20
N ALA A 5 21.43 -11.14 -8.89
CA ALA A 5 20.98 -9.77 -9.00
C ALA A 5 19.75 -9.76 -9.93
N LEU A 6 18.56 -9.64 -9.33
CA LEU A 6 17.32 -9.42 -10.09
C LEU A 6 17.41 -8.04 -10.77
N PRO A 7 16.95 -7.91 -12.03
CA PRO A 7 17.08 -6.66 -12.77
C PRO A 7 16.32 -5.54 -12.05
N GLU A 8 16.96 -4.38 -11.88
CA GLU A 8 16.39 -3.16 -11.28
C GLU A 8 15.06 -2.74 -11.92
N ALA A 9 14.80 -3.18 -13.16
CA ALA A 9 13.54 -2.99 -13.87
C ALA A 9 12.30 -3.59 -13.18
N GLU A 10 12.42 -4.72 -12.47
CA GLU A 10 11.29 -5.32 -11.74
C GLU A 10 10.95 -4.53 -10.47
N GLN A 11 11.96 -3.90 -9.84
CA GLN A 11 11.77 -3.03 -8.68
C GLN A 11 11.07 -1.72 -9.07
N ALA A 12 11.33 -1.21 -10.28
CA ALA A 12 10.76 0.04 -10.78
C ALA A 12 9.24 0.00 -10.99
N THR A 13 8.62 -1.19 -11.02
CA THR A 13 7.17 -1.34 -11.25
C THR A 13 6.35 -1.43 -9.95
N ILE A 14 6.99 -1.61 -8.80
CA ILE A 14 6.29 -1.82 -7.53
C ILE A 14 5.96 -0.47 -6.88
N GLY A 15 4.67 -0.27 -6.59
CA GLY A 15 4.17 0.95 -5.95
C GLY A 15 4.63 1.10 -4.48
N LYS A 16 4.30 2.27 -3.91
CA LYS A 16 4.67 2.68 -2.54
C LYS A 16 4.45 1.57 -1.51
N TYR A 17 3.29 0.91 -1.55
CA TYR A 17 2.89 -0.05 -0.51
C TYR A 17 3.62 -1.39 -0.65
N GLY A 18 3.89 -1.82 -1.87
CA GLY A 18 4.76 -2.97 -2.12
C GLY A 18 6.17 -2.72 -1.61
N MET A 19 6.72 -1.52 -1.80
CA MET A 19 8.05 -1.17 -1.26
C MET A 19 8.07 -1.09 0.27
N LEU A 20 6.99 -0.61 0.90
CA LEU A 20 6.86 -0.67 2.37
C LEU A 20 6.84 -2.12 2.86
N ARG A 21 6.09 -3.01 2.19
CA ARG A 21 6.07 -4.44 2.51
C ARG A 21 7.44 -5.07 2.35
N HIS A 22 8.17 -4.73 1.30
CA HIS A 22 9.51 -5.24 1.06
C HIS A 22 10.47 -4.88 2.21
N THR A 23 10.48 -3.60 2.62
CA THR A 23 11.29 -3.13 3.75
C THR A 23 10.89 -3.84 5.04
N TYR A 24 9.60 -3.99 5.32
CA TYR A 24 9.09 -4.70 6.50
C TYR A 24 9.50 -6.18 6.49
N LEU A 25 9.38 -6.87 5.36
CA LEU A 25 9.79 -8.27 5.22
C LEU A 25 11.29 -8.45 5.50
N LYS A 26 12.14 -7.56 4.97
CA LYS A 26 13.60 -7.59 5.19
C LYS A 26 14.00 -7.34 6.64
N THR A 27 13.29 -6.47 7.34
CA THR A 27 13.69 -5.99 8.68
C THR A 27 13.03 -6.77 9.81
N HIS A 28 11.75 -7.13 9.65
CA HIS A 28 10.92 -7.71 10.71
C HIS A 28 10.48 -9.15 10.43
N ARG A 29 10.44 -9.61 9.17
CA ARG A 29 9.98 -10.96 8.78
C ARG A 29 11.00 -11.69 7.89
N ARG A 30 12.27 -11.71 8.29
CA ARG A 30 13.41 -12.26 7.52
C ARG A 30 13.19 -13.68 7.00
N GLY A 31 12.54 -14.55 7.78
CA GLY A 31 12.24 -15.92 7.35
C GLY A 31 11.26 -15.99 6.17
N LEU A 32 10.19 -15.18 6.21
CA LEU A 32 9.25 -15.08 5.10
C LEU A 32 9.89 -14.42 3.87
N TYR A 33 10.70 -13.38 4.09
CA TYR A 33 11.48 -12.76 3.02
C TYR A 33 12.36 -13.77 2.29
N ALA A 34 13.16 -14.56 3.04
CA ALA A 34 14.03 -15.58 2.46
C ALA A 34 13.23 -16.65 1.71
N LYS A 35 12.10 -17.11 2.27
CA LYS A 35 11.21 -18.07 1.61
C LYS A 35 10.72 -17.55 0.26
N LEU A 36 10.19 -16.33 0.22
CA LEU A 36 9.67 -15.70 -1.01
C LEU A 36 10.77 -15.43 -2.04
N LEU A 37 11.97 -15.06 -1.58
CA LEU A 37 13.12 -14.86 -2.45
C LEU A 37 13.57 -16.17 -3.09
N LEU A 38 13.68 -17.24 -2.28
CA LEU A 38 14.08 -18.57 -2.76
C LEU A 38 13.03 -19.22 -3.65
N SER A 39 11.74 -18.94 -3.44
CA SER A 39 10.67 -19.41 -4.33
C SER A 39 10.52 -18.59 -5.61
N GLY A 40 11.20 -17.44 -5.73
CA GLY A 40 11.04 -16.51 -6.84
C GLY A 40 9.70 -15.75 -6.85
N GLU A 41 8.92 -15.84 -5.77
CA GLU A 41 7.57 -15.23 -5.69
C GLU A 41 7.58 -13.84 -5.04
N LEU A 42 8.74 -13.33 -4.64
CA LEU A 42 8.86 -12.08 -3.90
C LEU A 42 8.15 -10.92 -4.62
N TYR A 43 8.49 -10.64 -5.88
CA TYR A 43 7.90 -9.50 -6.59
C TYR A 43 6.41 -9.66 -6.85
N THR A 44 5.94 -10.87 -7.16
CA THR A 44 4.50 -11.17 -7.26
C THR A 44 3.77 -10.89 -5.94
N HIS A 45 4.36 -11.26 -4.81
CA HIS A 45 3.81 -10.96 -3.49
C HIS A 45 3.75 -9.45 -3.23
N LEU A 46 4.83 -8.72 -3.53
CA LEU A 46 4.89 -7.27 -3.33
C LEU A 46 3.89 -6.52 -4.22
N ALA A 47 3.76 -6.90 -5.49
CA ALA A 47 2.77 -6.33 -6.41
C ALA A 47 1.33 -6.60 -5.94
N LYS A 48 1.06 -7.80 -5.44
CA LYS A 48 -0.25 -8.16 -4.86
C LYS A 48 -0.56 -7.34 -3.61
N VAL A 49 0.41 -7.20 -2.71
CA VAL A 49 0.25 -6.35 -1.51
C VAL A 49 0.00 -4.90 -1.91
N ASP A 50 0.72 -4.38 -2.90
CA ASP A 50 0.52 -3.02 -3.39
C ASP A 50 -0.89 -2.80 -3.94
N LEU A 51 -1.38 -3.71 -4.78
CA LEU A 51 -2.73 -3.67 -5.33
C LEU A 51 -3.79 -3.72 -4.23
N LEU A 52 -3.71 -4.72 -3.35
CA LEU A 52 -4.69 -4.91 -2.27
C LEU A 52 -4.73 -3.73 -1.31
N THR A 53 -3.57 -3.12 -1.02
CA THR A 53 -3.51 -1.94 -0.16
C THR A 53 -4.21 -0.75 -0.82
N ARG A 54 -3.97 -0.51 -2.11
CA ARG A 54 -4.64 0.56 -2.86
C ARG A 54 -6.15 0.35 -2.95
N GLU A 55 -6.58 -0.87 -3.26
CA GLU A 55 -8.00 -1.23 -3.34
C GLU A 55 -8.70 -0.99 -1.99
N MET A 56 -8.09 -1.45 -0.89
CA MET A 56 -8.64 -1.25 0.45
C MET A 56 -8.77 0.23 0.82
N ILE A 57 -7.76 1.05 0.49
CA ILE A 57 -7.82 2.50 0.74
C ILE A 57 -8.99 3.12 -0.02
N GLN A 58 -9.13 2.80 -1.31
CA GLN A 58 -10.24 3.30 -2.14
C GLN A 58 -11.60 2.84 -1.60
N ASP A 59 -11.71 1.60 -1.17
CA ASP A 59 -12.94 1.07 -0.60
C ASP A 59 -13.34 1.78 0.71
N ILE A 60 -12.39 2.00 1.61
CA ILE A 60 -12.62 2.73 2.86
C ILE A 60 -13.09 4.15 2.55
N ILE A 61 -12.37 4.87 1.66
CA ILE A 61 -12.74 6.24 1.27
C ILE A 61 -14.15 6.26 0.67
N ASN A 62 -14.44 5.39 -0.29
CA ASN A 62 -15.74 5.34 -0.96
C ASN A 62 -16.87 5.04 0.04
N GLN A 63 -16.65 4.13 0.98
CA GLN A 63 -17.64 3.83 2.03
C GLN A 63 -17.84 5.02 2.96
N THR A 64 -16.78 5.72 3.34
CA THR A 64 -16.88 6.86 4.25
C THR A 64 -17.54 8.06 3.57
N ILE A 65 -17.23 8.35 2.30
CA ILE A 65 -17.89 9.41 1.53
C ILE A 65 -19.39 9.15 1.36
N ARG A 66 -19.80 7.88 1.20
CA ARG A 66 -21.23 7.53 1.15
C ARG A 66 -21.96 7.76 2.48
N LYS A 67 -21.24 7.72 3.60
CA LYS A 67 -21.81 7.86 4.96
C LYS A 67 -21.69 9.29 5.51
N ARG A 68 -20.68 10.05 5.07
CA ARG A 68 -20.34 11.39 5.55
C ARG A 68 -20.69 12.42 4.48
N ASN A 69 -21.44 13.46 4.85
CA ASN A 69 -21.59 14.63 3.98
C ASN A 69 -20.25 15.38 3.91
N LEU A 70 -19.58 15.27 2.77
CA LEU A 70 -18.39 16.08 2.50
C LEU A 70 -18.77 17.54 2.22
N PRO A 71 -17.87 18.50 2.52
CA PRO A 71 -18.07 19.89 2.13
C PRO A 71 -18.28 19.99 0.63
N ASP A 72 -19.12 20.92 0.16
CA ASP A 72 -19.23 21.15 -1.27
C ASP A 72 -17.91 21.72 -1.82
N LYS A 73 -17.33 21.04 -2.82
CA LYS A 73 -16.06 21.42 -3.42
C LYS A 73 -16.14 22.78 -4.12
N ALA A 74 -17.29 23.16 -4.65
CA ALA A 74 -17.45 24.42 -5.38
C ALA A 74 -17.48 25.64 -4.45
N SER A 75 -18.16 25.53 -3.30
CA SER A 75 -18.28 26.62 -2.33
C SER A 75 -17.23 26.60 -1.22
N ARG A 76 -16.70 25.41 -0.86
CA ARG A 76 -15.83 25.19 0.31
C ARG A 76 -14.62 24.32 -0.05
N GLN A 77 -13.91 24.71 -1.11
CA GLN A 77 -12.80 23.93 -1.67
C GLN A 77 -11.72 23.54 -0.63
N MET A 78 -11.27 24.48 0.20
CA MET A 78 -10.22 24.21 1.19
C MET A 78 -10.67 23.18 2.24
N GLU A 79 -11.93 23.26 2.68
CA GLU A 79 -12.49 22.31 3.63
C GLU A 79 -12.70 20.93 2.99
N TRP A 80 -13.12 20.88 1.72
CA TRP A 80 -13.23 19.64 0.97
C TRP A 80 -11.87 18.95 0.82
N VAL A 81 -10.82 19.71 0.51
CA VAL A 81 -9.44 19.18 0.44
C VAL A 81 -8.99 18.67 1.81
N GLY A 82 -9.25 19.41 2.89
CA GLY A 82 -8.96 18.98 4.26
C GLY A 82 -9.64 17.65 4.60
N ALA A 83 -10.95 17.58 4.38
CA ALA A 83 -11.72 16.36 4.65
C ALA A 83 -11.25 15.17 3.80
N MET A 84 -10.92 15.39 2.52
CA MET A 84 -10.40 14.32 1.66
C MET A 84 -9.01 13.84 2.09
N ASN A 85 -8.15 14.75 2.56
CA ASN A 85 -6.83 14.40 3.08
C ASN A 85 -6.94 13.59 4.38
N GLU A 86 -7.81 13.98 5.30
CA GLU A 86 -8.10 13.22 6.53
C GLU A 86 -8.58 11.80 6.20
N LEU A 87 -9.53 11.67 5.28
CA LEU A 87 -10.04 10.36 4.86
C LEU A 87 -8.98 9.49 4.20
N ASN A 88 -8.16 10.07 3.32
CA ASN A 88 -7.04 9.35 2.72
C ASN A 88 -6.07 8.86 3.78
N HIS A 89 -5.75 9.70 4.77
CA HIS A 89 -4.83 9.35 5.85
C HIS A 89 -5.35 8.19 6.71
N GLU A 90 -6.59 8.29 7.20
CA GLU A 90 -7.22 7.25 8.03
C GLU A 90 -7.34 5.91 7.27
N ALA A 91 -7.71 5.97 5.99
CA ALA A 91 -7.80 4.80 5.13
C ALA A 91 -6.41 4.18 4.89
N GLU A 92 -5.39 4.99 4.65
CA GLU A 92 -4.02 4.54 4.45
C GLU A 92 -3.46 3.86 5.71
N GLU A 93 -3.63 4.47 6.89
CA GLU A 93 -3.20 3.86 8.15
C GLU A 93 -3.85 2.49 8.39
N SER A 94 -5.17 2.41 8.15
CA SER A 94 -5.93 1.17 8.28
C SER A 94 -5.42 0.07 7.34
N ALA A 95 -5.17 0.41 6.07
CA ALA A 95 -4.70 -0.55 5.07
C ALA A 95 -3.25 -0.99 5.32
N LEU A 96 -2.38 -0.06 5.75
CA LEU A 96 -1.00 -0.37 6.12
C LEU A 96 -0.94 -1.38 7.27
N TYR A 97 -1.74 -1.18 8.31
CA TYR A 97 -1.80 -2.09 9.45
C TYR A 97 -2.30 -3.49 9.05
N GLN A 98 -3.36 -3.57 8.25
CA GLN A 98 -4.01 -4.84 7.93
C GLN A 98 -3.27 -5.68 6.88
N ILE A 99 -2.56 -5.03 5.95
CA ILE A 99 -1.95 -5.70 4.79
C ILE A 99 -0.42 -5.60 4.83
N VAL A 100 0.12 -4.39 4.98
CA VAL A 100 1.56 -4.15 4.80
C VAL A 100 2.40 -4.63 6.00
N TYR A 101 1.92 -4.43 7.23
CA TYR A 101 2.68 -4.73 8.45
C TYR A 101 2.27 -6.02 9.18
N LYS A 102 1.49 -6.87 8.51
CA LYS A 102 1.05 -8.16 9.06
C LYS A 102 2.13 -9.25 8.98
#